data_AF-A0A1I5VA93-F1
#
_entry.id   AF-A0A1I5VA93-F1
#
_cell.length_a   1.000
_cell.length_b   1.000
_cell.length_c   1.000
_cell.angle_alpha   90.00
_cell.angle_beta   90.00
_cell.angle_gamma   90.00
#
_symmetry.space_group_name_H-M   'P 1'
#
loop_
_entity.id
_entity.type
_entity.pdbx_description
1 polymer ?
#
loop_
_entity_poly.entity_id
_entity_poly.type
_entity_poly.pdbx_seq_one_letter_code
_entity_poly.pdbx_strand_id
1 'polypeptide(L)'
;MQIGSKIFEILKKRGITQKEFSMKTGIAESTISDWKRKGFNPSAAKLPVICNVLGVSLDELLDDDADSSNSKENIDYSFSLSNDEKNLIELFRNADAGQQKRIYSYVLELMKINGETVPIESESTTHEKQDDELAGKKLLCKRLRRLSRLDRIKLDESEHASGLNKHLFKYFDFIGVDKLDYIKKYLEHIQPFMIKEVKTQEKFDNAICVLDEYYRISVYIKLDATKGEEVIVSFHENNKNGVAKREPIKRTNQEVYVFPESISSHVLGSDKYTINLFITRGATSLPMAVSARKCDEEGFWVRMSDITGNMVEMANSYLQDLYTSDLDYSEVEPFYSLQQISFTSYGTDVFSGISLLIDSLLIQMSPFSKQVADAALCIFCSTIELPEITKKELLDTLRERYKVNSVKILPEILRRVELNLI
;
A
#
# COMPACT_ATOMS: atom_id res chain seq x y z
N MET A 1 6.48 53.23 -6.13
CA MET A 1 5.14 53.88 -6.09
C MET A 1 4.36 53.31 -4.90
N GLN A 2 3.46 54.06 -4.25
CA GLN A 2 2.62 53.47 -3.18
C GLN A 2 1.51 52.59 -3.79
N ILE A 3 1.26 51.40 -3.22
CA ILE A 3 0.23 50.44 -3.65
C ILE A 3 -1.13 51.11 -3.77
N GLY A 4 -1.47 51.98 -2.82
CA GLY A 4 -2.71 52.77 -2.85
C GLY A 4 -2.88 53.55 -4.15
N SER A 5 -1.83 54.22 -4.63
CA SER A 5 -1.86 55.00 -5.88
C SER A 5 -2.02 54.11 -7.12
N LYS A 6 -1.35 52.96 -7.14
CA LYS A 6 -1.44 51.99 -8.25
C LYS A 6 -2.84 51.39 -8.41
N ILE A 7 -3.53 51.13 -7.30
CA ILE A 7 -4.95 50.73 -7.31
C ILE A 7 -5.80 51.77 -8.05
N PHE A 8 -5.62 53.06 -7.77
CA PHE A 8 -6.39 54.11 -8.44
C PHE A 8 -6.06 54.27 -9.91
N GLU A 9 -4.82 54.02 -10.33
CA GLU A 9 -4.45 53.99 -11.74
C GLU A 9 -5.14 52.85 -12.49
N ILE A 10 -5.17 51.65 -11.91
CA ILE A 10 -5.85 50.48 -12.49
C ILE A 10 -7.36 50.74 -12.57
N LEU A 11 -7.97 51.28 -11.51
CA LEU A 11 -9.39 51.66 -11.51
C LEU A 11 -9.71 52.66 -12.63
N LYS A 12 -8.86 53.68 -12.81
CA LYS A 12 -9.03 54.68 -13.86
C LYS A 12 -8.87 54.06 -15.26
N LYS A 13 -7.86 53.21 -15.47
CA LYS A 13 -7.64 52.51 -16.75
C LYS A 13 -8.82 51.61 -17.12
N ARG A 14 -9.47 50.97 -16.13
CA ARG A 14 -10.58 50.04 -16.34
C ARG A 14 -11.97 50.68 -16.22
N GLY A 15 -12.04 52.00 -16.01
CA GLY A 15 -13.31 52.74 -15.89
C GLY A 15 -14.15 52.35 -14.67
N ILE A 16 -13.56 51.78 -13.63
CA ILE A 16 -14.27 51.35 -12.41
C ILE A 16 -14.33 52.53 -11.45
N THR A 17 -15.53 52.90 -11.01
CA THR A 17 -15.69 53.98 -10.03
C THR A 17 -15.29 53.53 -8.63
N GLN A 18 -14.87 54.46 -7.77
CA GLN A 18 -14.52 54.15 -6.38
C GLN A 18 -15.68 53.51 -5.61
N LYS A 19 -16.92 53.93 -5.91
CA LYS A 19 -18.16 53.38 -5.32
C LYS A 19 -18.39 51.93 -5.73
N GLU A 20 -18.23 51.61 -7.02
CA GLU A 20 -18.33 50.22 -7.49
C GLU A 20 -17.21 49.34 -6.92
N PHE A 21 -16.00 49.88 -6.82
CA PHE A 21 -14.88 49.17 -6.22
C PHE A 21 -15.11 48.88 -4.73
N SER A 22 -15.64 49.85 -3.98
CA SER A 22 -16.05 49.68 -2.58
C SER A 22 -17.10 48.57 -2.43
N MET A 23 -18.13 48.61 -3.28
CA MET A 23 -19.20 47.61 -3.25
C MET A 23 -18.69 46.20 -3.56
N LYS A 24 -17.79 46.07 -4.55
CA LYS A 24 -17.25 44.76 -4.98
C LYS A 24 -16.22 44.19 -4.00
N THR A 25 -15.45 45.03 -3.32
CA THR A 25 -14.43 44.57 -2.34
C THR A 25 -14.97 44.46 -0.92
N GLY A 26 -16.12 45.06 -0.61
CA GLY A 26 -16.65 45.19 0.74
C GLY A 26 -15.86 46.17 1.63
N ILE A 27 -14.93 46.94 1.05
CA ILE A 27 -14.10 47.91 1.78
C ILE A 27 -14.81 49.26 1.76
N ALA A 28 -15.02 49.89 2.92
CA ALA A 28 -15.72 51.16 3.03
C ALA A 28 -15.10 52.26 2.14
N GLU A 29 -15.93 53.03 1.44
CA GLU A 29 -15.49 54.14 0.58
C GLU A 29 -14.59 55.15 1.30
N SER A 30 -14.82 55.38 2.60
CA SER A 30 -13.99 56.23 3.46
C SER A 30 -12.55 55.70 3.61
N THR A 31 -12.39 54.39 3.72
CA THR A 31 -11.08 53.72 3.80
C THR A 31 -10.35 53.81 2.47
N ILE A 32 -11.05 53.61 1.36
CA ILE A 32 -10.48 53.73 0.01
C ILE A 32 -10.08 55.19 -0.27
N SER A 33 -10.91 56.16 0.13
CA SER A 33 -10.61 57.59 -0.01
C SER A 33 -9.36 58.00 0.76
N ASP A 34 -9.15 57.45 1.95
CA ASP A 34 -7.97 57.71 2.76
C ASP A 34 -6.68 57.17 2.11
N TRP A 35 -6.71 56.08 1.35
CA TRP A 35 -5.55 55.62 0.57
C TRP A 35 -5.10 56.66 -0.46
N LYS A 36 -6.06 57.35 -1.10
CA LYS A 36 -5.78 58.41 -2.08
C LYS A 36 -5.31 59.71 -1.44
N ARG A 37 -5.94 60.12 -0.33
CA ARG A 37 -5.73 61.45 0.28
C ARG A 37 -4.58 61.48 1.28
N LYS A 38 -4.39 60.40 2.04
CA LYS A 38 -3.39 60.32 3.12
C LYS A 38 -2.14 59.51 2.73
N GLY A 39 -2.10 58.94 1.52
CA GLY A 39 -0.97 58.11 1.07
C GLY A 39 -0.84 56.82 1.88
N PHE A 40 -1.97 56.23 2.29
CA PHE A 40 -1.98 54.97 3.03
C PHE A 40 -2.11 53.78 2.09
N ASN A 41 -1.47 52.67 2.46
CA ASN A 41 -1.62 51.40 1.76
C ASN A 41 -2.73 50.56 2.38
N PRO A 42 -3.44 49.74 1.58
CA PRO A 42 -4.28 48.69 2.12
C PRO A 42 -3.45 47.73 2.98
N SER A 43 -4.06 47.21 4.06
CA SER A 43 -3.47 46.14 4.86
C SER A 43 -3.30 44.87 4.02
N ALA A 44 -2.24 44.08 4.28
CA ALA A 44 -1.95 42.85 3.54
C ALA A 44 -3.17 41.89 3.41
N ALA A 45 -3.97 41.75 4.47
CA ALA A 45 -5.17 40.92 4.48
C ALA A 45 -6.25 41.32 3.45
N LYS A 46 -6.22 42.55 2.94
CA LYS A 46 -7.18 43.08 1.95
C LYS A 46 -6.67 42.92 0.50
N LEU A 47 -5.39 42.60 0.31
CA LEU A 47 -4.79 42.50 -1.02
C LEU A 47 -5.44 41.39 -1.89
N PRO A 48 -5.78 40.18 -1.36
CA PRO A 48 -6.38 39.14 -2.20
C PRO A 48 -7.73 39.54 -2.81
N VAL A 49 -8.61 40.19 -2.04
CA VAL A 49 -9.91 40.65 -2.54
C VAL A 49 -9.76 41.83 -3.50
N ILE A 50 -8.78 42.71 -3.27
CA ILE A 50 -8.44 43.79 -4.18
C ILE A 50 -7.94 43.23 -5.52
N CYS A 51 -6.98 42.31 -5.51
CA CYS A 51 -6.46 41.65 -6.71
C CYS A 51 -7.56 40.94 -7.49
N ASN A 52 -8.47 40.23 -6.81
CA ASN A 52 -9.59 39.54 -7.44
C ASN A 52 -10.55 40.52 -8.14
N VAL A 53 -10.96 41.60 -7.47
CA VAL A 53 -11.87 42.60 -8.05
C VAL A 53 -11.21 43.39 -9.18
N LEU A 54 -9.92 43.69 -9.03
CA LEU A 54 -9.15 44.39 -10.05
C LEU A 54 -8.71 43.46 -11.19
N GLY A 55 -8.81 42.14 -11.06
CA GLY A 55 -8.35 41.17 -12.06
C GLY A 55 -6.87 41.35 -12.41
N VAL A 56 -6.03 41.45 -11.38
CA VAL A 56 -4.56 41.55 -11.46
C VAL A 56 -3.94 40.56 -10.46
N SER A 57 -2.73 40.09 -10.72
CA SER A 57 -2.01 39.28 -9.72
C SER A 57 -1.52 40.15 -8.56
N LEU A 58 -1.14 39.53 -7.45
CA LEU A 58 -0.53 40.25 -6.33
C LEU A 58 0.81 40.87 -6.76
N ASP A 59 1.59 40.14 -7.55
CA ASP A 59 2.86 40.61 -8.09
C ASP A 59 2.65 41.82 -9.01
N GLU A 60 1.67 41.76 -9.92
CA GLU A 60 1.31 42.90 -10.78
C GLU A 60 0.86 44.11 -9.97
N LEU A 61 0.29 43.92 -8.78
CA LEU A 61 -0.12 45.01 -7.89
C LEU A 61 1.07 45.60 -7.09
N LEU A 62 2.10 44.81 -6.82
CA LEU A 62 3.24 45.17 -5.97
C LEU A 62 4.48 45.65 -6.74
N ASP A 63 4.62 45.27 -8.01
CA ASP A 63 5.85 45.55 -8.77
C ASP A 63 5.92 47.01 -9.26
N ASP A 64 7.09 47.65 -9.20
CA ASP A 64 7.20 49.10 -9.45
C ASP A 64 7.64 49.47 -10.88
N ASP A 65 7.90 48.48 -11.74
CA ASP A 65 8.48 48.73 -13.06
C ASP A 65 7.43 48.91 -14.16
N ALA A 66 7.47 50.10 -14.77
CA ALA A 66 6.89 50.39 -16.07
C ALA A 66 7.75 49.73 -17.16
N ASP A 67 7.10 49.13 -18.14
CA ASP A 67 7.66 48.50 -19.35
C ASP A 67 8.25 47.08 -19.23
N SER A 68 7.36 46.09 -19.26
CA SER A 68 7.66 44.80 -19.89
C SER A 68 6.44 44.24 -20.63
N SER A 69 6.05 44.92 -21.71
CA SER A 69 5.26 44.33 -22.78
C SER A 69 6.09 43.28 -23.52
N ASN A 70 6.19 42.07 -22.97
CA ASN A 70 6.30 40.79 -23.70
C ASN A 70 6.77 39.67 -22.76
N SER A 71 5.81 38.89 -22.28
CA SER A 71 5.80 37.41 -22.29
C SER A 71 4.93 36.93 -21.13
N LYS A 72 3.95 36.11 -21.46
CA LYS A 72 3.18 35.31 -20.50
C LYS A 72 4.09 34.21 -19.97
N GLU A 73 5.05 34.56 -19.13
CA GLU A 73 5.75 33.56 -18.32
C GLU A 73 5.18 33.63 -16.92
N ASN A 74 4.55 32.52 -16.51
CA ASN A 74 4.27 32.22 -15.13
C ASN A 74 5.54 32.54 -14.33
N ILE A 75 5.43 33.41 -13.32
CA ILE A 75 6.51 33.65 -12.38
C ILE A 75 6.83 32.30 -11.73
N ASP A 76 7.99 31.80 -12.13
CA ASP A 76 8.52 30.50 -11.85
C ASP A 76 9.10 30.49 -10.44
N TYR A 77 8.35 29.95 -9.47
CA TYR A 77 8.93 29.49 -8.20
C TYR A 77 9.61 28.12 -8.36
N SER A 78 10.28 27.87 -9.49
CA SER A 78 11.14 26.70 -9.63
C SER A 78 12.58 27.05 -9.25
N PHE A 79 13.03 26.44 -8.16
CA PHE A 79 14.21 25.60 -8.36
C PHE A 79 13.88 24.70 -9.54
N SER A 80 14.59 24.86 -10.66
CA SER A 80 14.28 24.21 -11.94
C SER A 80 13.96 22.73 -11.72
N LEU A 81 12.66 22.42 -11.68
CA LEU A 81 12.21 21.06 -11.52
C LEU A 81 12.68 20.32 -12.76
N SER A 82 13.44 19.26 -12.55
CA SER A 82 13.81 18.29 -13.56
C SER A 82 12.57 17.81 -14.31
N ASN A 83 12.79 17.27 -15.50
CA ASN A 83 11.70 16.70 -16.29
C ASN A 83 10.97 15.60 -15.51
N ASP A 84 11.68 14.85 -14.67
CA ASP A 84 11.08 13.80 -13.82
C ASP A 84 10.23 14.39 -12.71
N GLU A 85 10.66 15.48 -12.06
CA GLU A 85 9.85 16.18 -11.05
C GLU A 85 8.58 16.77 -11.67
N LYS A 86 8.68 17.37 -12.87
CA LYS A 86 7.53 17.90 -13.61
C LYS A 86 6.56 16.77 -13.96
N ASN A 87 7.07 15.68 -14.52
CA ASN A 87 6.28 14.50 -14.88
C ASN A 87 5.61 13.88 -13.65
N LEU A 88 6.32 13.76 -12.53
CA LEU A 88 5.78 13.20 -11.29
C LEU A 88 4.63 14.07 -10.74
N ILE A 89 4.80 15.39 -10.72
CA ILE A 89 3.77 16.32 -10.27
C ILE A 89 2.54 16.24 -11.18
N GLU A 90 2.73 16.14 -12.50
CA GLU A 90 1.63 16.03 -13.45
C GLU A 90 0.87 14.70 -13.29
N LEU A 91 1.60 13.58 -13.20
CA LEU A 91 1.02 12.25 -12.93
C LEU A 91 0.26 12.22 -11.59
N PHE A 92 0.81 12.84 -10.56
CA PHE A 92 0.16 12.93 -9.25
C PHE A 92 -1.13 13.73 -9.33
N ARG A 93 -1.12 14.91 -9.95
CA ARG A 93 -2.32 15.77 -10.08
C ARG A 93 -3.44 15.12 -10.87
N ASN A 94 -3.10 14.33 -11.89
CA ASN A 94 -4.07 13.64 -12.74
C ASN A 94 -4.61 12.34 -12.12
N ALA A 95 -3.99 11.84 -11.07
CA ALA A 95 -4.45 10.65 -10.35
C ALA A 95 -5.66 10.95 -9.45
N ASP A 96 -6.52 9.95 -9.21
CA ASP A 96 -7.63 10.12 -8.27
C ASP A 96 -7.14 10.27 -6.81
N ALA A 97 -8.00 10.75 -5.91
CA ALA A 97 -7.61 11.01 -4.52
C ALA A 97 -7.04 9.78 -3.78
N GLY A 98 -7.49 8.58 -4.13
CA GLY A 98 -6.96 7.33 -3.57
C GLY A 98 -5.58 6.99 -4.13
N GLN A 99 -5.38 7.19 -5.43
CA GLN A 99 -4.09 7.01 -6.10
C GLN A 99 -3.06 8.05 -5.66
N GLN A 100 -3.45 9.32 -5.51
CA GLN A 100 -2.61 10.37 -4.93
C GLN A 100 -2.13 9.98 -3.53
N LYS A 101 -3.03 9.52 -2.66
CA LYS A 101 -2.65 9.01 -1.32
C LYS A 101 -1.67 7.84 -1.40
N ARG A 102 -1.81 6.95 -2.39
CA ARG A 102 -0.88 5.83 -2.62
C ARG A 102 0.49 6.30 -3.09
N ILE A 103 0.56 7.17 -4.09
CA ILE A 103 1.82 7.73 -4.62
C ILE A 103 2.55 8.48 -3.50
N TYR A 104 1.84 9.32 -2.76
CA TYR A 104 2.41 10.06 -1.63
C TYR A 104 2.96 9.12 -0.54
N SER A 105 2.18 8.11 -0.15
CA SER A 105 2.62 7.11 0.84
C SER A 105 3.86 6.36 0.35
N TYR A 106 3.91 6.00 -0.94
CA TYR A 106 5.05 5.32 -1.54
C TYR A 106 6.33 6.17 -1.50
N VAL A 107 6.25 7.44 -1.92
CA VAL A 107 7.40 8.37 -1.89
C VAL A 107 7.89 8.59 -0.46
N LEU A 108 6.98 8.73 0.51
CA LEU A 108 7.35 8.85 1.92
C LEU A 108 8.10 7.62 2.44
N GLU A 109 7.67 6.41 2.07
CA GLU A 109 8.36 5.19 2.48
C GLU A 109 9.75 5.09 1.85
N LEU A 110 9.89 5.43 0.56
CA LEU A 110 11.19 5.49 -0.11
C LEU A 110 12.16 6.48 0.56
N MET A 111 11.68 7.67 0.96
CA MET A 111 12.53 8.69 1.57
C MET A 111 12.99 8.34 3.00
N LYS A 112 12.22 7.53 3.73
CA LYS A 112 12.62 7.03 5.06
C LYS A 112 13.76 6.02 5.00
N ILE A 113 13.89 5.27 3.90
CA ILE A 113 14.98 4.31 3.70
C ILE A 113 16.35 5.03 3.66
N ASN A 114 16.38 6.30 3.25
CA ASN A 114 17.59 7.13 3.19
C ASN A 114 17.84 7.99 4.45
N GLY A 115 17.09 7.78 5.54
CA GLY A 115 17.36 8.41 6.84
C GLY A 115 16.86 9.85 7.01
N GLU A 116 16.17 10.44 6.04
CA GLU A 116 15.59 11.78 6.16
C GLU A 116 14.12 11.72 6.62
N THR A 117 13.87 12.17 7.86
CA THR A 117 12.51 12.25 8.41
C THR A 117 11.82 13.54 7.95
N VAL A 118 10.86 13.43 7.03
CA VAL A 118 9.94 14.54 6.71
C VAL A 118 8.85 14.62 7.80
N PRO A 119 8.60 15.79 8.42
CA PRO A 119 7.52 15.96 9.39
C PRO A 119 6.15 15.86 8.70
N ILE A 120 5.23 15.07 9.23
CA ILE A 120 3.86 14.94 8.70
C ILE A 120 2.86 15.43 9.76
N GLU A 121 2.01 16.39 9.39
CA GLU A 121 0.82 16.76 10.17
C GLU A 121 -0.20 15.60 10.14
N SER A 122 -0.57 15.09 11.32
CA SER A 122 -1.55 14.01 11.47
C SER A 122 -2.99 14.55 11.43
N GLU A 123 -3.81 14.10 10.48
CA GLU A 123 -5.26 14.25 10.54
C GLU A 123 -5.82 13.51 11.76
N SER A 124 -6.40 14.26 12.71
CA SER A 124 -7.07 13.75 13.91
C SER A 124 -8.32 12.95 13.54
N THR A 125 -8.21 11.62 13.58
CA THR A 125 -9.37 10.72 13.56
C THR A 125 -9.76 10.40 15.00
N THR A 126 -11.02 10.63 15.35
CA THR A 126 -11.62 10.46 16.69
C THR A 126 -11.25 9.12 17.35
N HIS A 127 -10.58 9.18 18.50
CA HIS A 127 -10.03 8.02 19.24
C HIS A 127 -11.04 6.91 19.55
N GLU A 128 -12.30 7.25 19.88
CA GLU A 128 -13.33 6.26 20.26
C GLU A 128 -13.64 5.23 19.16
N LYS A 129 -13.59 5.63 17.87
CA LYS A 129 -13.87 4.69 16.76
C LYS A 129 -12.73 3.69 16.53
N GLN A 130 -11.49 4.06 16.86
CA GLN A 130 -10.33 3.18 16.71
C GLN A 130 -10.31 2.09 17.78
N ASP A 131 -10.73 2.43 19.01
CA ASP A 131 -10.78 1.49 20.13
C ASP A 131 -11.85 0.40 19.93
N ASP A 132 -13.04 0.78 19.45
CA ASP A 132 -14.12 -0.17 19.13
C ASP A 132 -13.73 -1.11 17.98
N GLU A 133 -13.07 -0.60 16.94
CA GLU A 133 -12.59 -1.42 15.82
C GLU A 133 -11.54 -2.44 16.28
N LEU A 134 -10.60 -2.02 17.14
CA LEU A 134 -9.59 -2.90 17.68
C LEU A 134 -10.19 -3.99 18.57
N ALA A 135 -11.15 -3.65 19.44
CA ALA A 135 -11.84 -4.62 20.28
C ALA A 135 -12.53 -5.70 19.44
N GLY A 136 -13.21 -5.31 18.35
CA GLY A 136 -13.80 -6.23 17.38
C GLY A 136 -12.78 -7.16 16.73
N LYS A 137 -11.65 -6.61 16.25
CA LYS A 137 -10.56 -7.41 15.66
C LYS A 137 -9.95 -8.39 16.65
N LYS A 138 -9.74 -7.99 17.91
CA LYS A 138 -9.23 -8.86 18.99
C LYS A 138 -10.17 -10.04 19.21
N LEU A 139 -11.47 -9.78 19.38
CA LEU A 139 -12.47 -10.84 19.61
C LEU A 139 -12.55 -11.82 18.44
N LEU A 140 -12.59 -11.29 17.23
CA LEU A 140 -12.65 -12.07 16.00
C LEU A 140 -11.41 -12.94 15.81
N CYS A 141 -10.22 -12.37 16.00
CA CYS A 141 -8.96 -13.08 15.93
C CYS A 141 -8.90 -14.24 16.95
N LYS A 142 -9.28 -14.02 18.21
CA LYS A 142 -9.37 -15.09 19.22
C LYS A 142 -10.34 -16.20 18.81
N ARG A 143 -11.50 -15.82 18.24
CA ARG A 143 -12.49 -16.78 17.75
C ARG A 143 -11.90 -17.66 16.65
N LEU A 144 -11.21 -17.08 15.66
CA LEU A 144 -10.52 -17.82 14.60
C LEU A 144 -9.43 -18.75 15.14
N ARG A 145 -8.55 -18.24 16.02
CA ARG A 145 -7.51 -19.04 16.68
C ARG A 145 -8.06 -20.19 17.53
N ARG A 146 -9.27 -20.04 18.10
CA ARG A 146 -9.92 -21.11 18.85
C ARG A 146 -10.50 -22.17 17.91
N LEU A 147 -11.15 -21.75 16.83
CA LEU A 147 -11.74 -22.65 15.84
C LEU A 147 -10.67 -23.52 15.17
N SER A 148 -9.50 -22.95 14.87
CA SER A 148 -8.39 -23.67 14.24
C SER A 148 -7.81 -24.81 15.09
N ARG A 149 -8.03 -24.80 16.41
CA ARG A 149 -7.56 -25.85 17.34
C ARG A 149 -8.57 -26.97 17.54
N LEU A 150 -9.73 -26.90 16.90
CA LEU A 150 -10.74 -27.95 16.99
C LEU A 150 -10.36 -29.12 16.08
N ASP A 151 -10.34 -30.34 16.61
CA ASP A 151 -10.09 -31.54 15.80
C ASP A 151 -11.22 -31.83 14.81
N ARG A 152 -12.45 -31.41 15.16
CA ARG A 152 -13.66 -31.65 14.36
C ARG A 152 -13.86 -30.69 13.18
N ILE A 153 -13.06 -29.61 13.10
CA ILE A 153 -13.23 -28.62 12.03
C ILE A 153 -12.93 -29.28 10.68
N LYS A 154 -13.80 -29.05 9.69
CA LYS A 154 -13.67 -29.62 8.35
C LYS A 154 -13.28 -28.56 7.32
N LEU A 155 -12.82 -29.01 6.16
CA LEU A 155 -12.60 -28.17 4.99
C LEU A 155 -13.63 -28.53 3.91
N ASP A 156 -14.32 -27.52 3.38
CA ASP A 156 -15.11 -27.65 2.16
C ASP A 156 -14.21 -27.35 0.95
N GLU A 157 -14.02 -28.37 0.11
CA GLU A 157 -13.27 -28.27 -1.15
C GLU A 157 -14.20 -28.20 -2.37
N SER A 158 -15.47 -27.89 -2.19
CA SER A 158 -16.41 -27.71 -3.30
C SER A 158 -16.01 -26.51 -4.17
N GLU A 159 -16.28 -26.63 -5.47
CA GLU A 159 -16.03 -25.54 -6.41
C GLU A 159 -17.18 -24.53 -6.35
N HIS A 160 -16.83 -23.25 -6.22
CA HIS A 160 -17.82 -22.18 -6.31
C HIS A 160 -18.23 -21.96 -7.77
N ALA A 161 -19.36 -21.28 -7.99
CA ALA A 161 -19.87 -21.00 -9.34
C ALA A 161 -18.86 -20.29 -10.27
N SER A 162 -17.87 -19.56 -9.73
CA SER A 162 -16.81 -18.92 -10.53
C SER A 162 -15.67 -19.86 -10.94
N GLY A 163 -15.48 -20.99 -10.24
CA GLY A 163 -14.32 -21.87 -10.42
C GLY A 163 -12.99 -21.31 -9.92
N LEU A 164 -13.00 -20.15 -9.26
CA LEU A 164 -11.76 -19.44 -8.91
C LEU A 164 -11.32 -19.62 -7.45
N ASN A 165 -12.07 -20.38 -6.64
CA ASN A 165 -11.75 -20.56 -5.22
C ASN A 165 -10.65 -21.60 -4.96
N LYS A 166 -10.30 -22.42 -5.95
CA LYS A 166 -9.40 -23.58 -5.77
C LYS A 166 -7.93 -23.32 -6.11
N HIS A 167 -7.58 -22.13 -6.57
CA HIS A 167 -6.22 -21.87 -7.06
C HIS A 167 -5.13 -22.05 -5.98
N LEU A 168 -5.39 -21.63 -4.73
CA LEU A 168 -4.47 -21.88 -3.62
C LEU A 168 -4.44 -23.35 -3.19
N PHE A 169 -5.57 -24.06 -3.29
CA PHE A 169 -5.63 -25.49 -2.99
C PHE A 169 -4.80 -26.30 -3.98
N LYS A 170 -4.87 -25.95 -5.27
CA LYS A 170 -4.02 -26.56 -6.30
C LYS A 170 -2.53 -26.29 -6.05
N TYR A 171 -2.20 -25.08 -5.58
CA TYR A 171 -0.83 -24.78 -5.13
C TYR A 171 -0.40 -25.65 -3.94
N PHE A 172 -1.24 -25.80 -2.92
CA PHE A 172 -0.96 -26.67 -1.77
C PHE A 172 -0.79 -28.14 -2.16
N ASP A 173 -1.66 -28.64 -3.05
CA ASP A 173 -1.54 -29.98 -3.62
C ASP A 173 -0.20 -30.17 -4.33
N PHE A 174 0.22 -29.20 -5.15
CA PHE A 174 1.49 -29.25 -5.88
C PHE A 174 2.71 -29.32 -4.94
N ILE A 175 2.73 -28.52 -3.87
CA ILE A 175 3.84 -28.52 -2.90
C ILE A 175 3.73 -29.64 -1.85
N GLY A 176 2.70 -30.48 -1.92
CA GLY A 176 2.51 -31.62 -1.02
C GLY A 176 2.10 -31.23 0.40
N VAL A 177 1.36 -30.13 0.56
CA VAL A 177 0.89 -29.64 1.86
C VAL A 177 -0.59 -29.98 2.05
N ASP A 178 -0.92 -30.60 3.20
CA ASP A 178 -2.32 -30.82 3.56
C ASP A 178 -3.05 -29.48 3.78
N LYS A 179 -4.16 -29.30 3.06
CA LYS A 179 -4.89 -28.04 3.00
C LYS A 179 -5.49 -27.68 4.35
N LEU A 180 -6.09 -28.64 5.04
CA LEU A 180 -6.76 -28.39 6.32
C LEU A 180 -5.72 -28.06 7.39
N ASP A 181 -4.65 -28.83 7.48
CA ASP A 181 -3.55 -28.59 8.43
C ASP A 181 -2.88 -27.24 8.18
N TYR A 182 -2.66 -26.88 6.91
CA TYR A 182 -2.13 -25.56 6.55
C TYR A 182 -3.06 -24.45 7.02
N ILE A 183 -4.35 -24.52 6.70
CA ILE A 183 -5.31 -23.45 7.08
C ILE A 183 -5.47 -23.38 8.60
N LYS A 184 -5.45 -24.52 9.31
CA LYS A 184 -5.47 -24.53 10.78
C LYS A 184 -4.24 -23.82 11.35
N LYS A 185 -3.03 -24.13 10.87
CA LYS A 185 -1.80 -23.44 11.28
C LYS A 185 -1.84 -21.94 10.94
N TYR A 186 -2.37 -21.58 9.77
CA TYR A 186 -2.54 -20.19 9.37
C TYR A 186 -3.45 -19.43 10.34
N LEU A 187 -4.62 -19.99 10.65
CA LEU A 187 -5.62 -19.39 11.53
C LEU A 187 -5.19 -19.38 13.00
N GLU A 188 -4.36 -20.34 13.43
CA GLU A 188 -3.82 -20.38 14.78
C GLU A 188 -2.91 -19.18 15.10
N HIS A 189 -2.18 -18.70 14.09
CA HIS A 189 -1.23 -17.59 14.23
C HIS A 189 -1.74 -16.26 13.67
N ILE A 190 -2.96 -16.22 13.13
CA ILE A 190 -3.54 -14.99 12.57
C ILE A 190 -3.55 -13.87 13.61
N GLN A 191 -3.19 -12.65 13.22
CA GLN A 191 -3.06 -11.51 14.15
C GLN A 191 -4.19 -10.49 13.95
N PRO A 192 -4.58 -9.72 14.99
CA PRO A 192 -5.66 -8.74 14.90
C PRO A 192 -5.44 -7.69 13.79
N PHE A 193 -4.21 -7.24 13.58
CA PHE A 193 -3.88 -6.23 12.57
C PHE A 193 -4.00 -6.73 11.12
N MET A 194 -3.98 -8.05 10.91
CA MET A 194 -4.04 -8.66 9.58
C MET A 194 -5.46 -8.63 9.01
N ILE A 195 -6.46 -8.71 9.89
CA ILE A 195 -7.83 -9.06 9.48
C ILE A 195 -8.79 -7.88 9.42
N LYS A 196 -9.74 -8.00 8.49
CA LYS A 196 -10.93 -7.16 8.40
C LYS A 196 -12.16 -8.04 8.21
N GLU A 197 -13.18 -7.79 9.03
CA GLU A 197 -14.46 -8.48 8.96
C GLU A 197 -15.30 -8.01 7.76
N VAL A 198 -16.02 -8.94 7.13
CA VAL A 198 -16.88 -8.72 5.98
C VAL A 198 -18.31 -9.16 6.31
N LYS A 199 -18.95 -8.43 7.24
CA LYS A 199 -20.32 -8.71 7.71
C LYS A 199 -21.36 -8.84 6.60
N THR A 200 -21.17 -8.13 5.48
CA THR A 200 -22.09 -8.18 4.33
C THR A 200 -22.13 -9.55 3.63
N GLN A 201 -21.15 -10.43 3.89
CA GLN A 201 -21.09 -11.80 3.35
C GLN A 201 -21.52 -12.87 4.37
N GLU A 202 -21.89 -12.49 5.59
CA GLU A 202 -22.35 -13.38 6.66
C GLU A 202 -23.85 -13.61 6.52
N LYS A 203 -24.23 -14.51 5.61
CA LYS A 203 -25.63 -14.73 5.21
C LYS A 203 -26.46 -15.58 6.19
N PHE A 204 -25.85 -16.08 7.27
CA PHE A 204 -26.49 -16.95 8.26
C PHE A 204 -25.81 -16.81 9.62
N ASP A 205 -26.51 -17.26 10.66
CA ASP A 205 -26.05 -17.18 12.04
C ASP A 205 -24.76 -17.98 12.22
N ASN A 206 -23.74 -17.37 12.84
CA ASN A 206 -22.39 -17.93 13.05
C ASN A 206 -21.48 -18.01 11.82
N ALA A 207 -21.90 -17.49 10.66
CA ALA A 207 -20.95 -17.25 9.58
C ALA A 207 -19.86 -16.27 10.04
N ILE A 208 -18.61 -16.53 9.66
CA ILE A 208 -17.49 -15.62 9.85
C ILE A 208 -16.85 -15.40 8.49
N CYS A 209 -16.84 -14.15 8.03
CA CYS A 209 -16.21 -13.77 6.78
C CYS A 209 -15.12 -12.73 7.06
N VAL A 210 -13.86 -13.06 6.75
CA VAL A 210 -12.72 -12.16 6.97
C VAL A 210 -11.82 -12.05 5.74
N LEU A 211 -11.22 -10.88 5.60
CA LEU A 211 -10.10 -10.64 4.68
C LEU A 211 -8.82 -10.50 5.50
N ASP A 212 -7.80 -11.26 5.15
CA ASP A 212 -6.43 -10.93 5.48
C ASP A 212 -5.92 -9.87 4.51
N GLU A 213 -5.89 -8.62 4.94
CA GLU A 213 -5.44 -7.47 4.15
C GLU A 213 -3.92 -7.23 4.26
N TYR A 214 -3.15 -8.21 4.74
CA TYR A 214 -1.71 -8.07 4.89
C TYR A 214 -0.95 -8.51 3.62
N TYR A 215 -1.64 -9.13 2.64
CA TYR A 215 -1.09 -9.50 1.33
C TYR A 215 -1.32 -8.42 0.26
N ARG A 216 -0.53 -8.50 -0.81
CA ARG A 216 -0.80 -7.77 -2.06
C ARG A 216 -2.23 -7.95 -2.53
N ILE A 217 -2.71 -9.19 -2.55
CA ILE A 217 -4.11 -9.53 -2.79
C ILE A 217 -4.64 -10.15 -1.52
N SER A 218 -5.67 -9.55 -0.92
CA SER A 218 -6.21 -10.02 0.35
C SER A 218 -6.61 -11.49 0.28
N VAL A 219 -6.37 -12.28 1.33
CA VAL A 219 -6.87 -13.66 1.40
C VAL A 219 -8.27 -13.63 2.00
N TYR A 220 -9.25 -14.14 1.27
CA TYR A 220 -10.62 -14.27 1.73
C TYR A 220 -10.82 -15.61 2.43
N ILE A 221 -11.32 -15.53 3.67
CA ILE A 221 -11.57 -16.68 4.52
C ILE A 221 -13.04 -16.64 4.94
N LYS A 222 -13.75 -17.75 4.69
CA LYS A 222 -15.13 -17.93 5.13
C LYS A 222 -15.23 -19.18 5.97
N LEU A 223 -15.82 -19.05 7.15
CA LEU A 223 -16.09 -20.16 8.05
C LEU A 223 -17.56 -20.20 8.43
N ASP A 224 -18.09 -21.41 8.59
CA ASP A 224 -19.27 -21.67 9.39
C ASP A 224 -18.80 -22.08 10.79
N ALA A 225 -19.14 -21.30 11.80
CA ALA A 225 -18.78 -21.57 13.19
C ALA A 225 -19.96 -22.14 14.00
N THR A 226 -20.93 -22.76 13.33
CA THR A 226 -22.02 -23.49 13.97
C THR A 226 -21.46 -24.65 14.79
N LYS A 227 -21.84 -24.69 16.07
CA LYS A 227 -21.27 -25.64 17.04
C LYS A 227 -21.56 -27.08 16.62
N GLY A 228 -20.51 -27.88 16.41
CA GLY A 228 -20.61 -29.27 15.98
C GLY A 228 -20.58 -29.46 14.46
N GLU A 229 -20.67 -28.37 13.70
CA GLU A 229 -20.66 -28.35 12.24
C GLU A 229 -19.60 -27.38 11.71
N GLU A 230 -18.56 -27.09 12.50
CA GLU A 230 -17.55 -26.11 12.13
C GLU A 230 -16.83 -26.49 10.82
N VAL A 231 -16.92 -25.63 9.81
CA VAL A 231 -16.33 -25.87 8.49
C VAL A 231 -15.69 -24.60 7.93
N ILE A 232 -14.48 -24.75 7.39
CA ILE A 232 -13.84 -23.74 6.55
C ILE A 232 -14.47 -23.88 5.16
N VAL A 233 -15.33 -22.92 4.82
CA VAL A 233 -16.09 -22.91 3.57
C VAL A 233 -15.23 -22.41 2.40
N SER A 234 -14.27 -21.52 2.68
CA SER A 234 -13.50 -20.87 1.63
C SER A 234 -12.17 -20.34 2.13
N PHE A 235 -11.12 -20.51 1.33
CA PHE A 235 -9.79 -19.93 1.55
C PHE A 235 -9.12 -19.66 0.20
N HIS A 236 -9.12 -18.41 -0.26
CA HIS A 236 -8.58 -18.05 -1.58
C HIS A 236 -8.21 -16.56 -1.70
N GLU A 237 -7.41 -16.18 -2.70
CA GLU A 237 -7.16 -14.77 -3.00
C GLU A 237 -8.47 -14.04 -3.38
N ASN A 238 -8.70 -12.88 -2.78
CA ASN A 238 -9.91 -12.09 -2.95
C ASN A 238 -9.94 -11.50 -4.36
N ASN A 239 -11.03 -11.79 -5.07
CA ASN A 239 -11.25 -11.33 -6.41
C ASN A 239 -12.71 -11.01 -6.66
N LYS A 240 -12.94 -10.07 -7.58
CA LYS A 240 -14.28 -9.68 -8.01
C LYS A 240 -14.37 -9.87 -9.51
N ASN A 241 -15.30 -10.71 -9.95
CA ASN A 241 -15.49 -11.06 -11.36
C ASN A 241 -14.19 -11.55 -12.03
N GLY A 242 -13.39 -12.34 -11.32
CA GLY A 242 -12.11 -12.86 -11.83
C GLY A 242 -10.96 -11.86 -11.84
N VAL A 243 -11.12 -10.67 -11.27
CA VAL A 243 -10.04 -9.69 -11.14
C VAL A 243 -9.65 -9.54 -9.67
N ALA A 244 -8.40 -9.88 -9.36
CA ALA A 244 -7.83 -9.68 -8.03
C ALA A 244 -7.61 -8.18 -7.77
N LYS A 245 -8.09 -7.71 -6.62
CA LYS A 245 -7.84 -6.33 -6.18
C LYS A 245 -6.53 -6.28 -5.40
N ARG A 246 -5.68 -5.30 -5.74
CA ARG A 246 -4.46 -5.03 -4.97
C ARG A 246 -4.72 -4.11 -3.79
N GLU A 247 -4.24 -4.53 -2.64
CA GLU A 247 -4.25 -3.72 -1.43
C GLU A 247 -3.31 -2.51 -1.56
N PRO A 248 -3.66 -1.37 -0.95
CA PRO A 248 -2.75 -0.24 -0.85
C PRO A 248 -1.55 -0.59 0.03
N ILE A 249 -0.42 0.10 -0.18
CA ILE A 249 0.71 0.04 0.74
C ILE A 249 0.26 0.59 2.10
N LYS A 250 0.43 -0.20 3.16
CA LYS A 250 0.10 0.20 4.54
C LYS A 250 1.23 1.06 5.12
N ARG A 251 0.89 2.02 6.00
CA ARG A 251 1.88 2.88 6.68
C ARG A 251 2.79 2.03 7.58
N THR A 252 4.10 2.10 7.38
CA THR A 252 5.09 1.26 8.11
C THR A 252 5.36 1.74 9.54
N ASN A 253 5.24 3.05 9.80
CA ASN A 253 5.45 3.65 11.12
C ASN A 253 4.25 3.49 12.08
N GLN A 254 3.20 2.77 11.66
CA GLN A 254 2.04 2.54 12.51
C GLN A 254 2.35 1.46 13.54
N GLU A 255 2.00 1.70 14.80
CA GLU A 255 1.95 0.65 15.81
C GLU A 255 0.70 -0.20 15.62
N VAL A 256 0.87 -1.51 15.73
CA VAL A 256 -0.19 -2.50 15.62
C VAL A 256 -0.23 -3.39 16.84
N TYR A 257 -1.45 -3.78 17.20
CA TYR A 257 -1.69 -4.70 18.30
C TYR A 257 -1.48 -6.14 17.84
N VAL A 258 -0.75 -6.91 18.62
CA VAL A 258 -0.46 -8.32 18.37
C VAL A 258 -0.70 -9.17 19.61
N PHE A 259 -1.08 -10.43 19.37
CA PHE A 259 -1.00 -11.49 20.37
C PHE A 259 0.37 -12.15 20.27
N PRO A 260 1.17 -12.16 21.35
CA PRO A 260 2.46 -12.84 21.36
C PRO A 260 2.26 -14.35 21.39
N GLU A 261 3.18 -15.09 20.78
CA GLU A 261 3.24 -16.55 20.93
C GLU A 261 4.04 -16.92 22.17
N SER A 262 5.08 -16.14 22.50
CA SER A 262 5.77 -16.18 23.78
C SER A 262 6.48 -14.86 24.08
N ILE A 263 6.85 -14.65 25.34
CA ILE A 263 7.67 -13.52 25.78
C ILE A 263 9.11 -14.01 25.92
N SER A 264 10.04 -13.40 25.17
CA SER A 264 11.46 -13.74 25.21
C SER A 264 12.19 -13.01 26.33
N SER A 265 11.93 -11.71 26.48
CA SER A 265 12.57 -10.89 27.51
C SER A 265 11.72 -9.69 27.91
N HIS A 266 12.01 -9.14 29.09
CA HIS A 266 11.36 -7.96 29.65
C HIS A 266 12.42 -7.06 30.28
N VAL A 267 12.41 -5.77 29.92
CA VAL A 267 13.28 -4.78 30.56
C VAL A 267 12.64 -4.37 31.89
N LEU A 268 13.22 -4.84 32.99
CA LEU A 268 12.76 -4.60 34.36
C LEU A 268 12.50 -3.10 34.61
N GLY A 269 11.35 -2.79 35.18
CA GLY A 269 10.93 -1.40 35.46
C GLY A 269 10.40 -0.62 34.26
N SER A 270 10.21 -1.25 33.10
CA SER A 270 9.63 -0.62 31.91
C SER A 270 8.49 -1.45 31.30
N ASP A 271 7.79 -0.87 30.32
CA ASP A 271 6.78 -1.52 29.49
C ASP A 271 7.37 -2.20 28.23
N LYS A 272 8.70 -2.29 28.12
CA LYS A 272 9.40 -2.80 26.93
C LYS A 272 9.74 -4.29 27.05
N TYR A 273 9.34 -5.04 26.03
CA TYR A 273 9.50 -6.48 25.94
C TYR A 273 10.11 -6.87 24.58
N THR A 274 10.72 -8.04 24.53
CA THR A 274 10.91 -8.76 23.27
C THR A 274 9.96 -9.93 23.27
N ILE A 275 9.10 -10.01 22.27
CA ILE A 275 8.12 -11.08 22.11
C ILE A 275 8.42 -11.88 20.84
N ASN A 276 8.04 -13.16 20.85
CA ASN A 276 8.06 -13.97 19.65
C ASN A 276 6.68 -13.96 19.00
N LEU A 277 6.66 -13.76 17.69
CA LEU A 277 5.49 -13.93 16.84
C LEU A 277 5.76 -15.07 15.87
N PHE A 278 4.72 -15.84 15.57
CA PHE A 278 4.69 -16.69 14.39
C PHE A 278 3.77 -16.02 13.37
N ILE A 279 4.26 -15.81 12.15
CA ILE A 279 3.44 -15.30 11.05
C ILE A 279 3.59 -16.26 9.88
N THR A 280 2.48 -16.85 9.45
CA THR A 280 2.44 -17.69 8.25
C THR A 280 2.25 -16.81 7.03
N ARG A 281 3.16 -16.96 6.05
CA ARG A 281 3.05 -16.38 4.71
C ARG A 281 3.39 -17.34 3.62
N GLY A 282 2.50 -17.45 2.63
CA GLY A 282 2.60 -18.49 1.60
C GLY A 282 2.77 -19.85 2.26
N ALA A 283 3.69 -20.67 1.78
CA ALA A 283 4.00 -21.96 2.40
C ALA A 283 4.89 -21.86 3.65
N THR A 284 5.43 -20.67 3.98
CA THR A 284 6.41 -20.51 5.06
C THR A 284 5.78 -19.99 6.35
N SER A 285 6.19 -20.52 7.50
CA SER A 285 5.86 -19.97 8.82
C SER A 285 7.09 -19.36 9.47
N LEU A 286 6.99 -18.08 9.82
CA LEU A 286 8.13 -17.27 10.21
C LEU A 286 8.10 -16.99 11.72
N PRO A 287 8.98 -17.61 12.52
CA PRO A 287 9.26 -17.12 13.85
C PRO A 287 10.01 -15.80 13.75
N MET A 288 9.54 -14.77 14.45
CA MET A 288 10.24 -13.49 14.54
C MET A 288 10.22 -12.98 15.98
N ALA A 289 11.37 -12.49 16.44
CA ALA A 289 11.50 -11.80 17.72
C ALA A 289 11.43 -10.29 17.47
N VAL A 290 10.42 -9.63 18.05
CA VAL A 290 10.17 -8.20 17.83
C VAL A 290 10.15 -7.43 19.15
N SER A 291 10.64 -6.20 19.10
CA SER A 291 10.51 -5.26 20.22
C SER A 291 9.06 -4.81 20.34
N ALA A 292 8.55 -4.80 21.56
CA ALA A 292 7.14 -4.60 21.82
C ALA A 292 6.92 -3.79 23.10
N ARG A 293 5.81 -3.06 23.15
CA ARG A 293 5.33 -2.39 24.36
C ARG A 293 4.08 -3.07 24.87
N LYS A 294 4.02 -3.38 26.17
CA LYS A 294 2.84 -4.03 26.75
C LYS A 294 1.63 -3.11 26.62
N CYS A 295 0.54 -3.62 26.04
CA CYS A 295 -0.71 -2.89 25.90
C CYS A 295 -1.68 -3.28 27.02
N ASP A 296 -1.95 -4.58 27.16
CA ASP A 296 -2.85 -5.15 28.15
C ASP A 296 -2.35 -6.53 28.60
N GLU A 297 -3.18 -7.31 29.30
CA GLU A 297 -2.81 -8.65 29.75
C GLU A 297 -2.63 -9.64 28.60
N GLU A 298 -3.24 -9.37 27.44
CA GLU A 298 -3.35 -10.32 26.34
C GLU A 298 -2.40 -10.01 25.18
N GLY A 299 -1.96 -8.76 25.04
CA GLY A 299 -1.21 -8.34 23.86
C GLY A 299 -0.38 -7.06 23.99
N PHE A 300 0.28 -6.75 22.88
CA PHE A 300 1.38 -5.80 22.81
C PHE A 300 1.25 -4.89 21.59
N TRP A 301 1.78 -3.67 21.70
CA TRP A 301 2.03 -2.78 20.58
C TRP A 301 3.39 -3.08 19.96
N VAL A 302 3.41 -3.28 18.64
CA VAL A 302 4.61 -3.51 17.84
C VAL A 302 4.60 -2.55 16.65
N ARG A 303 5.75 -2.01 16.26
CA ARG A 303 5.83 -1.20 15.04
C ARG A 303 5.69 -2.10 13.83
N MET A 304 4.78 -1.76 12.92
CA MET A 304 4.55 -2.54 11.70
C MET A 304 5.84 -2.75 10.91
N SER A 305 6.71 -1.73 10.83
CA SER A 305 8.03 -1.81 10.18
C SER A 305 8.90 -2.95 10.69
N ASP A 306 8.85 -3.24 12.00
CA ASP A 306 9.65 -4.30 12.61
C ASP A 306 9.15 -5.68 12.13
N ILE A 307 7.85 -5.83 11.86
CA ILE A 307 7.25 -7.05 11.31
C ILE A 307 7.50 -7.14 9.81
N THR A 308 7.16 -6.09 9.04
CA THR A 308 7.26 -6.10 7.58
C THR A 308 8.69 -6.20 7.10
N GLY A 309 9.63 -5.54 7.80
CA GLY A 309 11.05 -5.53 7.45
C GLY A 309 11.64 -6.94 7.44
N ASN A 310 11.43 -7.71 8.51
CA ASN A 310 11.88 -9.11 8.61
C ASN A 310 11.39 -9.97 7.44
N MET A 311 10.15 -9.76 7.00
CA MET A 311 9.53 -10.55 5.94
C MET A 311 10.01 -10.14 4.55
N VAL A 312 10.21 -8.84 4.32
CA VAL A 312 10.79 -8.32 3.07
C VAL A 312 12.25 -8.75 2.94
N GLU A 313 13.02 -8.64 4.03
CA GLU A 313 14.43 -9.05 4.08
C GLU A 313 14.59 -10.53 3.74
N MET A 314 13.72 -11.38 4.30
CA MET A 314 13.71 -12.81 3.96
C MET A 314 13.46 -13.06 2.47
N ALA A 315 12.47 -12.38 1.89
CA ALA A 315 12.16 -12.52 0.48
C ALA A 315 13.30 -12.02 -0.40
N ASN A 316 13.95 -10.91 -0.05
CA ASN A 316 15.11 -10.38 -0.76
C ASN A 316 16.33 -11.29 -0.65
N SER A 317 16.58 -11.87 0.54
CA SER A 317 17.67 -12.83 0.73
C SER A 317 17.46 -14.05 -0.15
N TYR A 318 16.25 -14.61 -0.17
CA TYR A 318 15.96 -15.75 -1.04
C TYR A 318 15.99 -15.36 -2.53
N LEU A 319 15.51 -14.17 -2.88
CA LEU A 319 15.63 -13.66 -4.24
C LEU A 319 17.10 -13.57 -4.68
N GLN A 320 17.99 -13.08 -3.81
CA GLN A 320 19.42 -13.03 -4.06
C GLN A 320 20.01 -14.42 -4.31
N ASP A 321 19.58 -15.44 -3.55
CA ASP A 321 19.99 -16.83 -3.77
C ASP A 321 19.51 -17.38 -5.13
N LEU A 322 18.36 -16.92 -5.63
CA LEU A 322 17.85 -17.28 -6.96
C LEU A 322 18.58 -16.59 -8.10
N TYR A 323 19.15 -15.40 -7.88
CA TYR A 323 20.03 -14.74 -8.84
C TYR A 323 21.37 -15.47 -8.88
N THR A 324 21.66 -16.15 -9.98
CA THR A 324 22.94 -16.84 -10.21
C THR A 324 24.11 -15.85 -10.21
N SER A 325 25.31 -16.32 -9.84
CA SER A 325 26.55 -15.52 -9.82
C SER A 325 26.93 -14.89 -11.16
N ASP A 326 26.41 -15.44 -12.26
CA ASP A 326 26.79 -15.04 -13.62
C ASP A 326 25.98 -13.83 -14.13
N LEU A 327 24.96 -13.39 -13.38
CA LEU A 327 24.18 -12.19 -13.68
C LEU A 327 24.63 -11.03 -12.79
N ASP A 328 24.86 -9.87 -13.40
CA ASP A 328 24.98 -8.63 -12.65
C ASP A 328 23.61 -8.18 -12.14
N TYR A 329 23.30 -8.52 -10.89
CA TYR A 329 22.06 -8.14 -10.23
C TYR A 329 22.17 -6.83 -9.45
N SER A 330 23.28 -6.08 -9.58
CA SER A 330 23.46 -4.81 -8.85
C SER A 330 22.43 -3.74 -9.24
N GLU A 331 21.87 -3.83 -10.45
CA GLU A 331 20.81 -2.94 -10.93
C GLU A 331 19.39 -3.51 -10.74
N VAL A 332 19.23 -4.69 -10.12
CA VAL A 332 17.90 -5.25 -9.82
C VAL A 332 17.35 -4.58 -8.57
N GLU A 333 16.18 -3.97 -8.68
CA GLU A 333 15.50 -3.35 -7.56
C GLU A 333 15.04 -4.43 -6.56
N PRO A 334 15.41 -4.33 -5.26
CA PRO A 334 14.90 -5.22 -4.24
C PRO A 334 13.44 -4.91 -3.90
N PHE A 335 12.76 -5.86 -3.26
CA PHE A 335 11.48 -5.58 -2.64
C PHE A 335 11.68 -4.61 -1.46
N TYR A 336 10.85 -3.59 -1.37
CA TYR A 336 10.78 -2.65 -0.24
C TYR A 336 9.47 -2.81 0.54
N SER A 337 8.52 -3.61 0.04
CA SER A 337 7.19 -3.76 0.61
C SER A 337 6.58 -5.14 0.36
N LEU A 338 5.84 -5.65 1.34
CA LEU A 338 5.05 -6.89 1.20
C LEU A 338 3.99 -6.80 0.10
N GLN A 339 3.55 -5.60 -0.30
CA GLN A 339 2.59 -5.43 -1.40
C GLN A 339 3.20 -5.72 -2.78
N GLN A 340 4.52 -5.87 -2.88
CA GLN A 340 5.20 -6.31 -4.09
C GLN A 340 5.24 -7.83 -4.22
N ILE A 341 5.07 -8.54 -3.10
CA ILE A 341 5.29 -9.98 -3.00
C ILE A 341 3.94 -10.71 -2.94
N SER A 342 3.75 -11.67 -3.83
CA SER A 342 2.55 -12.48 -3.94
C SER A 342 2.44 -13.52 -2.82
N PHE A 343 1.22 -14.03 -2.57
CA PHE A 343 0.99 -15.04 -1.54
C PHE A 343 1.90 -16.26 -1.70
N THR A 344 2.02 -16.76 -2.93
CA THR A 344 2.77 -17.95 -3.29
C THR A 344 4.27 -17.74 -3.40
N SER A 345 4.78 -16.53 -3.17
CA SER A 345 6.22 -16.24 -3.30
C SER A 345 7.00 -16.47 -2.01
N TYR A 346 6.31 -16.84 -0.92
CA TYR A 346 6.92 -17.20 0.36
C TYR A 346 7.00 -18.72 0.46
N GLY A 347 8.15 -19.26 0.07
CA GLY A 347 8.47 -20.69 0.06
C GLY A 347 9.80 -20.92 -0.65
N THR A 348 10.41 -22.07 -0.42
CA THR A 348 11.69 -22.46 -1.06
C THR A 348 11.50 -23.53 -2.13
N ASP A 349 10.25 -23.92 -2.41
CA ASP A 349 9.91 -24.84 -3.48
C ASP A 349 9.96 -24.14 -4.85
N VAL A 350 9.99 -24.95 -5.91
CA VAL A 350 10.13 -24.49 -7.30
C VAL A 350 9.00 -23.53 -7.71
N PHE A 351 7.77 -23.77 -7.26
CA PHE A 351 6.64 -22.88 -7.57
C PHE A 351 6.86 -21.52 -6.92
N SER A 352 7.25 -21.52 -5.65
CA SER A 352 7.50 -20.29 -4.90
C SER A 352 8.68 -19.49 -5.48
N GLY A 353 9.75 -20.17 -5.92
CA GLY A 353 10.87 -19.54 -6.63
C GLY A 353 10.45 -18.86 -7.93
N ILE A 354 9.67 -19.54 -8.79
CA ILE A 354 9.11 -18.93 -10.01
C ILE A 354 8.20 -17.74 -9.65
N SER A 355 7.32 -17.90 -8.66
CA SER A 355 6.41 -16.84 -8.21
C SER A 355 7.16 -15.60 -7.75
N LEU A 356 8.26 -15.77 -7.01
CA LEU A 356 9.09 -14.67 -6.51
C LEU A 356 9.87 -13.97 -7.63
N LEU A 357 10.42 -14.72 -8.58
CA LEU A 357 11.11 -14.16 -9.76
C LEU A 357 10.15 -13.40 -10.68
N ILE A 358 8.91 -13.88 -10.83
CA ILE A 358 7.84 -13.14 -11.52
C ILE A 358 7.54 -11.83 -10.77
N ASP A 359 7.41 -11.86 -9.45
CA ASP A 359 7.18 -10.64 -8.67
C ASP A 359 8.35 -9.64 -8.81
N SER A 360 9.60 -10.12 -8.79
CA SER A 360 10.80 -9.30 -9.03
C SER A 360 10.74 -8.63 -10.39
N LEU A 361 10.48 -9.40 -11.46
CA LEU A 361 10.36 -8.88 -12.82
C LEU A 361 9.28 -7.79 -12.94
N LEU A 362 8.16 -7.96 -12.23
CA LEU A 362 7.03 -7.03 -12.29
C LEU A 362 7.27 -5.69 -11.59
N ILE A 363 8.25 -5.59 -10.69
CA ILE A 363 8.55 -4.34 -9.97
C ILE A 363 9.64 -3.51 -10.64
N GLN A 364 10.48 -4.13 -11.49
CA GLN A 364 11.57 -3.44 -12.14
C GLN A 364 11.08 -2.25 -12.99
N MET A 365 11.75 -1.11 -12.89
CA MET A 365 11.37 0.09 -13.63
C MET A 365 12.17 0.26 -14.92
N SER A 366 13.50 0.03 -14.87
CA SER A 366 14.40 0.26 -15.99
C SER A 366 14.33 -0.89 -17.03
N PRO A 367 14.57 -0.60 -18.33
CA PRO A 367 14.64 -1.66 -19.34
C PRO A 367 15.74 -2.69 -19.07
N PHE A 368 16.89 -2.25 -18.53
CA PHE A 368 18.01 -3.13 -18.21
C PHE A 368 17.69 -4.06 -17.05
N SER A 369 17.22 -3.52 -15.91
CA SER A 369 16.83 -4.33 -14.75
C SER A 369 15.72 -5.34 -15.08
N LYS A 370 14.76 -4.97 -15.94
CA LYS A 370 13.75 -5.90 -16.48
C LYS A 370 14.38 -7.04 -17.28
N GLN A 371 15.38 -6.75 -18.12
CA GLN A 371 16.08 -7.79 -18.88
C GLN A 371 16.85 -8.74 -17.96
N VAL A 372 17.53 -8.22 -16.94
CA VAL A 372 18.25 -9.03 -15.95
C VAL A 372 17.28 -9.92 -15.17
N ALA A 373 16.17 -9.37 -14.68
CA ALA A 373 15.17 -10.14 -13.94
C ALA A 373 14.46 -11.20 -14.81
N ASP A 374 14.18 -10.89 -16.08
CA ASP A 374 13.61 -11.86 -17.03
C ASP A 374 14.61 -12.97 -17.38
N ALA A 375 15.89 -12.63 -17.56
CA ALA A 375 16.95 -13.61 -17.78
C ALA A 375 17.09 -14.55 -16.58
N ALA A 376 17.09 -14.01 -15.35
CA ALA A 376 17.13 -14.82 -14.13
C ALA A 376 15.94 -15.79 -14.04
N LEU A 377 14.73 -15.33 -14.35
CA LEU A 377 13.54 -16.18 -14.42
C LEU A 377 13.70 -17.32 -15.44
N CYS A 378 14.16 -17.01 -16.65
CA CYS A 378 14.35 -18.01 -17.71
C CYS A 378 15.45 -19.02 -17.35
N ILE A 379 16.59 -18.55 -16.83
CA ILE A 379 17.69 -19.40 -16.38
C ILE A 379 17.21 -20.33 -15.27
N PHE A 380 16.56 -19.79 -14.23
CA PHE A 380 15.99 -20.60 -13.15
C PHE A 380 15.03 -21.66 -13.68
N CYS A 381 14.15 -21.31 -14.63
CA CYS A 381 13.24 -22.29 -15.23
C CYS A 381 13.99 -23.42 -15.97
N SER A 382 15.06 -23.07 -16.69
CA SER A 382 15.87 -24.03 -17.46
C SER A 382 16.70 -24.97 -16.60
N THR A 383 17.00 -24.61 -15.34
CA THR A 383 17.75 -25.45 -14.40
C THR A 383 16.86 -26.37 -13.55
N ILE A 384 15.53 -26.29 -13.68
CA ILE A 384 14.61 -27.14 -12.93
C ILE A 384 14.69 -28.60 -13.41
N GLU A 385 15.25 -29.45 -12.56
CA GLU A 385 15.32 -30.90 -12.77
C GLU A 385 14.07 -31.59 -12.18
N LEU A 386 12.98 -31.61 -12.95
CA LEU A 386 11.74 -32.32 -12.60
C LEU A 386 11.30 -33.24 -13.75
N PRO A 387 10.59 -34.35 -13.46
CA PRO A 387 9.95 -35.16 -14.49
C PRO A 387 8.98 -34.34 -15.35
N GLU A 388 8.88 -34.66 -16.64
CA GLU A 388 8.00 -33.95 -17.60
C GLU A 388 6.53 -33.88 -17.15
N ILE A 389 6.05 -34.91 -16.45
CA ILE A 389 4.69 -34.91 -15.88
C ILE A 389 4.55 -33.82 -14.81
N THR A 390 5.53 -33.73 -13.90
CA THR A 390 5.55 -32.75 -12.81
C THR A 390 5.77 -31.32 -13.34
N LYS A 391 6.57 -31.14 -14.40
CA LYS A 391 6.72 -29.84 -15.07
C LYS A 391 5.40 -29.33 -15.67
N LYS A 392 4.63 -30.23 -16.30
CA LYS A 392 3.29 -29.88 -16.80
C LYS A 392 2.34 -29.51 -15.67
N GLU A 393 2.36 -30.26 -14.58
CA GLU A 393 1.56 -29.97 -13.39
C GLU A 393 1.93 -28.61 -12.76
N LEU A 394 3.24 -28.30 -12.67
CA LEU A 394 3.75 -27.00 -12.22
C LEU A 394 3.20 -25.86 -13.10
N LEU A 395 3.32 -26.00 -14.43
CA LEU A 395 2.84 -24.99 -15.37
C LEU A 395 1.32 -24.79 -15.29
N ASP A 396 0.56 -25.87 -15.19
CA ASP A 396 -0.89 -25.82 -15.04
C ASP A 396 -1.30 -25.20 -13.70
N THR A 397 -0.50 -25.39 -12.64
CA THR A 397 -0.73 -24.76 -11.34
C THR A 397 -0.43 -23.26 -11.39
N LEU A 398 0.66 -22.86 -12.06
CA LEU A 398 1.00 -21.45 -12.27
C LEU A 398 -0.12 -20.74 -13.05
N ARG A 399 -0.58 -21.34 -14.16
CA ARG A 399 -1.67 -20.79 -14.96
C ARG A 399 -2.96 -20.61 -14.16
N GLU A 400 -3.34 -21.59 -13.35
CA GLU A 400 -4.56 -21.48 -12.51
C GLU A 400 -4.40 -20.40 -11.44
N ARG A 401 -3.24 -20.34 -10.77
CA ARG A 401 -2.92 -19.30 -9.78
C ARG A 401 -3.02 -17.90 -10.37
N TYR A 402 -2.54 -17.72 -11.59
CA TYR A 402 -2.45 -16.42 -12.24
C TYR A 402 -3.65 -16.09 -13.16
N LYS A 403 -4.65 -16.95 -13.22
CA LYS A 403 -5.91 -16.73 -13.96
C LYS A 403 -6.67 -15.50 -13.47
N VAL A 404 -6.57 -15.24 -12.18
CA VAL A 404 -7.25 -14.13 -11.49
C VAL A 404 -6.31 -12.93 -11.38
N ASN A 405 -5.90 -12.36 -12.51
CA ASN A 405 -4.86 -11.33 -12.51
C ASN A 405 -5.27 -10.03 -13.23
N SER A 406 -4.83 -8.91 -12.66
CA SER A 406 -4.99 -7.57 -13.22
C SER A 406 -3.80 -7.13 -14.09
N VAL A 407 -2.74 -7.94 -14.22
CA VAL A 407 -1.51 -7.58 -14.94
C VAL A 407 -1.55 -8.06 -16.38
N LYS A 408 -1.49 -7.10 -17.32
CA LYS A 408 -1.54 -7.36 -18.76
C LYS A 408 -0.35 -8.16 -19.31
N ILE A 409 0.86 -7.96 -18.77
CA ILE A 409 2.07 -8.63 -19.28
C ILE A 409 2.21 -10.08 -18.82
N LEU A 410 1.45 -10.50 -17.82
CA LEU A 410 1.66 -11.79 -17.19
C LEU A 410 1.46 -13.01 -18.12
N PRO A 411 0.49 -13.04 -19.05
CA PRO A 411 0.38 -14.13 -20.01
C PRO A 411 1.67 -14.34 -20.83
N GLU A 412 2.37 -13.27 -21.18
CA GLU A 412 3.66 -13.35 -21.88
C GLU A 412 4.78 -13.87 -20.98
N ILE A 413 4.80 -13.46 -19.71
CA ILE A 413 5.76 -13.98 -18.71
C ILE A 413 5.55 -15.49 -18.53
N LEU A 414 4.30 -15.95 -18.38
CA LEU A 414 3.99 -17.38 -18.24
C LEU A 414 4.36 -18.19 -19.49
N ARG A 415 4.24 -17.59 -20.68
CA ARG A 415 4.71 -18.20 -21.93
C ARG A 415 6.24 -18.38 -21.93
N ARG A 416 6.99 -17.42 -21.38
CA ARG A 416 8.45 -17.55 -21.21
C ARG A 416 8.81 -18.65 -20.21
N VAL A 417 8.09 -18.73 -19.09
CA VAL A 417 8.26 -19.81 -18.12
C VAL A 417 8.04 -21.17 -18.79
N GLU A 418 6.96 -21.33 -19.55
CA GLU A 418 6.67 -22.56 -20.29
C GLU A 418 7.82 -22.96 -21.23
N LEU A 419 8.31 -22.04 -22.06
CA LEU A 419 9.38 -22.30 -23.03
C LEU A 419 10.74 -22.68 -22.42
N ASN A 420 10.98 -22.29 -21.17
CA ASN A 420 12.23 -22.61 -20.48
C ASN A 420 12.08 -23.80 -19.53
N LEU A 421 10.84 -24.19 -19.20
CA LEU A 421 10.57 -25.33 -18.33
C LEU A 421 10.42 -26.64 -19.14
N ILE A 422 9.78 -26.57 -20.31
CA ILE A 422 9.46 -27.69 -21.22
C ILE A 422 10.23 -27.50 -22.52
#